data_AF-A0A2X3GIY1-F1
#
_entry.id   AF-A0A2X3GIY1-F1
#
_cell.length_a   1.000
_cell.length_b   1.000
_cell.length_c   1.000
_cell.angle_alpha   90.00
_cell.angle_beta   90.00
_cell.angle_gamma   90.00
#
_symmetry.space_group_name_H-M   'P 1'
#
loop_
_entity.id
_entity.type
_entity.pdbx_description
1 polymer ?
#
loop_
_entity_poly.entity_id
_entity_poly.type
_entity_poly.pdbx_seq_one_letter_code
_entity_poly.pdbx_strand_id
1 'polypeptide(L)'
;MGFDFEAGRLDDTIHPFAIGLNRGDVRITTRYDEANFKMAVFGIIHEGGHAIYEQNFDPKLAGTPLSEGASMGIHESQSLFYEIILGSSFAFWKSNYKDLALLSKPAFDDVSLEDFYRATNISESSLIRIEADILTYPLHIMIRYELEKALMNGELEVADLQEAWADKYESYLGIRPEKDSEGVLQDIHWAGGDFGYFPSYALGLIYASQFFHTMKQEIPNLDQVIASDDYTEIREWLTKNVHQYGKLKKPLEILQDTTGESLNPDYLLDLLKERYAFVYKLES
;
A
#
# COMPACT_ATOMS: atom_id res chain seq x y z
N MET A 1 13.04 8.53 1.31
CA MET A 1 11.67 8.58 1.88
C MET A 1 11.57 9.43 3.14
N GLY A 2 12.55 9.38 4.05
CA GLY A 2 12.57 10.24 5.24
C GLY A 2 12.05 9.58 6.53
N PHE A 3 12.09 8.25 6.59
CA PHE A 3 12.01 7.48 7.84
C PHE A 3 13.19 7.85 8.77
N ASP A 4 12.89 8.12 10.02
CA ASP A 4 13.88 8.49 11.03
C ASP A 4 14.40 7.25 11.77
N PHE A 5 15.65 6.87 11.50
CA PHE A 5 16.31 5.72 12.14
C PHE A 5 16.76 6.00 13.59
N GLU A 6 16.76 7.26 14.04
CA GLU A 6 16.94 7.57 15.47
C GLU A 6 15.63 7.38 16.27
N ALA A 7 14.50 7.29 15.55
CA ALA A 7 13.16 7.09 16.10
C ALA A 7 12.51 5.78 15.61
N GLY A 8 13.32 4.80 15.20
CA GLY A 8 12.83 3.55 14.63
C GLY A 8 13.94 2.61 14.17
N ARG A 9 13.57 1.40 13.73
CA ARG A 9 14.50 0.41 13.18
C ARG A 9 13.79 -0.56 12.25
N LEU A 10 14.57 -1.29 11.46
CA LEU A 10 14.14 -2.37 10.57
C LEU A 10 14.67 -3.72 11.08
N ASP A 11 13.80 -4.72 11.12
CA ASP A 11 14.10 -6.10 11.53
C ASP A 11 13.47 -7.15 10.59
N ASP A 12 13.91 -8.41 10.68
CA ASP A 12 13.37 -9.53 9.90
C ASP A 12 12.21 -10.25 10.63
N THR A 13 11.20 -10.69 9.88
CA THR A 13 10.01 -11.39 10.38
C THR A 13 9.38 -12.30 9.30
N ILE A 14 8.40 -13.12 9.70
CA ILE A 14 7.61 -13.96 8.76
C ILE A 14 6.53 -13.14 8.05
N HIS A 15 5.85 -12.25 8.78
CA HIS A 15 4.81 -11.37 8.27
C HIS A 15 5.20 -9.92 8.57
N PRO A 16 5.59 -9.13 7.55
CA PRO A 16 5.93 -7.73 7.72
C PRO A 16 4.82 -6.94 8.40
N PHE A 17 5.22 -6.00 9.25
CA PHE A 17 4.36 -5.04 9.93
C PHE A 17 5.16 -3.83 10.42
N ALA A 18 4.45 -2.73 10.62
CA ALA A 18 4.90 -1.56 11.36
C ALA A 18 4.20 -1.49 12.72
N ILE A 19 4.92 -1.02 13.74
CA ILE A 19 4.36 -0.78 15.07
C ILE A 19 4.94 0.50 15.68
N GLY A 20 4.08 1.47 16.00
CA GLY A 20 4.43 2.59 16.84
C GLY A 20 4.30 2.27 18.32
N LEU A 21 5.41 2.33 19.05
CA LEU A 21 5.40 2.33 20.52
C LEU A 21 5.15 3.74 21.06
N ASN A 22 5.71 4.72 20.38
CA ASN A 22 5.44 6.15 20.47
C ASN A 22 6.11 6.82 19.26
N ARG A 23 5.89 8.13 19.08
CA ARG A 23 6.47 8.89 17.97
C ARG A 23 8.01 8.76 17.85
N GLY A 24 8.73 8.57 18.95
CA GLY A 24 10.18 8.40 18.99
C GLY A 24 10.65 6.94 18.90
N ASP A 25 9.76 5.97 18.72
CA ASP A 25 10.10 4.55 18.53
C ASP A 25 9.00 3.87 17.71
N VAL A 26 9.13 3.97 16.39
CA VAL A 26 8.27 3.31 15.40
C VAL A 26 9.09 2.31 14.62
N ARG A 27 8.77 1.02 14.75
CA ARG A 27 9.57 -0.07 14.20
C ARG A 27 8.87 -0.68 13.01
N ILE A 28 9.66 -1.04 12.01
CA ILE A 28 9.20 -1.73 10.82
C ILE A 28 9.90 -3.07 10.73
N THR A 29 9.24 -4.02 10.09
CA THR A 29 9.80 -5.34 9.84
C THR A 29 9.68 -5.68 8.36
N THR A 30 10.48 -6.61 7.88
CA THR A 30 10.42 -7.10 6.50
C THR A 30 10.62 -8.60 6.47
N ARG A 31 10.39 -9.19 5.31
CA ARG A 31 10.71 -10.59 5.02
C ARG A 31 11.58 -10.64 3.78
N TYR A 32 12.74 -11.25 3.91
CA TYR A 32 13.64 -11.48 2.77
C TYR A 32 13.27 -12.76 2.03
N ASP A 33 13.33 -12.70 0.70
CA ASP A 33 13.26 -13.85 -0.19
C ASP A 33 14.38 -13.73 -1.22
N GLU A 34 15.35 -14.64 -1.17
CA GLU A 34 16.49 -14.66 -2.09
C GLU A 34 16.07 -14.87 -3.56
N ALA A 35 14.89 -15.46 -3.79
CA ALA A 35 14.34 -15.68 -5.13
C ALA A 35 13.47 -14.51 -5.62
N ASN A 36 13.05 -13.60 -4.74
CA ASN A 36 12.14 -12.51 -5.08
C ASN A 36 12.45 -11.23 -4.30
N PHE A 37 13.33 -10.40 -4.86
CA PHE A 37 13.74 -9.12 -4.25
C PHE A 37 12.55 -8.17 -3.98
N LYS A 38 11.45 -8.29 -4.74
CA LYS A 38 10.28 -7.42 -4.61
C LYS A 38 9.69 -7.50 -3.20
N MET A 39 9.69 -8.70 -2.60
CA MET A 39 9.15 -8.95 -1.26
C MET A 39 9.77 -8.02 -0.22
N ALA A 40 11.10 -7.96 -0.20
CA ALA A 40 11.81 -7.12 0.77
C ALA A 40 11.72 -5.65 0.38
N VAL A 41 12.01 -5.29 -0.88
CA VAL A 41 12.13 -3.88 -1.29
C VAL A 41 10.79 -3.15 -1.17
N PHE A 42 9.72 -3.66 -1.77
CA PHE A 42 8.42 -3.00 -1.72
C PHE A 42 7.79 -3.14 -0.33
N GLY A 43 7.98 -4.27 0.35
CA GLY A 43 7.56 -4.44 1.74
C GLY A 43 8.20 -3.43 2.70
N ILE A 44 9.50 -3.16 2.58
CA ILE A 44 10.17 -2.12 3.39
C ILE A 44 9.60 -0.74 3.08
N ILE A 45 9.31 -0.44 1.82
CA ILE A 45 8.73 0.85 1.43
C ILE A 45 7.31 0.98 2.00
N HIS A 46 6.51 -0.09 1.96
CA HIS A 46 5.17 -0.17 2.52
C HIS A 46 5.16 0.11 4.03
N GLU A 47 5.90 -0.69 4.80
CA GLU A 47 5.98 -0.52 6.25
C GLU A 47 6.64 0.81 6.63
N GLY A 48 7.61 1.26 5.83
CA GLY A 48 8.20 2.59 5.95
C GLY A 48 7.18 3.71 5.81
N GLY A 49 6.18 3.57 4.93
CA GLY A 49 5.10 4.55 4.78
C GLY A 49 4.18 4.60 6.01
N HIS A 50 3.82 3.45 6.58
CA HIS A 50 3.14 3.39 7.86
C HIS A 50 3.93 4.10 8.96
N ALA A 51 5.23 3.78 9.07
CA ALA A 51 6.04 4.35 10.14
C ALA A 51 6.27 5.86 9.96
N ILE A 52 6.43 6.34 8.73
CA ILE A 52 6.54 7.77 8.44
C ILE A 52 5.27 8.50 8.86
N TYR A 53 4.07 7.92 8.69
CA TYR A 53 2.83 8.52 9.20
C TYR A 53 2.91 8.74 10.71
N GLU A 54 3.26 7.69 11.48
CA GLU A 54 3.32 7.74 12.94
C GLU A 54 4.44 8.63 13.49
N GLN A 55 5.61 8.62 12.85
CA GLN A 55 6.75 9.48 13.21
C GLN A 55 6.45 10.98 13.04
N ASN A 56 5.38 11.33 12.30
CA ASN A 56 5.05 12.70 11.93
C ASN A 56 3.75 13.24 12.54
N PHE A 57 3.17 12.56 13.55
CA PHE A 57 2.09 13.15 14.36
C PHE A 57 2.56 14.42 15.08
N ASP A 58 1.68 15.43 15.29
CA ASP A 58 2.05 16.65 16.01
C ASP A 58 2.59 16.30 17.42
N PRO A 59 3.77 16.82 17.84
CA PRO A 59 4.35 16.44 19.13
C PRO A 59 3.43 16.75 20.32
N LYS A 60 2.49 17.68 20.18
CA LYS A 60 1.50 18.03 21.21
C LYS A 60 0.50 16.90 21.48
N LEU A 61 0.36 15.93 20.57
CA LEU A 61 -0.53 14.79 20.76
C LEU A 61 0.10 13.70 21.63
N ALA A 62 1.43 13.73 21.82
CA ALA A 62 2.18 12.68 22.51
C ALA A 62 1.60 12.39 23.92
N GLY A 63 1.42 11.10 24.23
CA GLY A 63 0.85 10.65 25.50
C GLY A 63 -0.67 10.81 25.62
N THR A 64 -1.35 11.27 24.57
CA THR A 64 -2.82 11.32 24.52
C THR A 64 -3.40 10.21 23.63
N PRO A 65 -4.69 9.86 23.78
CA PRO A 65 -5.38 8.97 22.85
C PRO A 65 -5.47 9.47 21.40
N LEU A 66 -4.99 10.68 21.11
CA LEU A 66 -4.98 11.28 19.77
C LEU A 66 -3.68 11.00 19.02
N SER A 67 -2.64 10.49 19.69
CA SER A 67 -1.35 10.11 19.09
C SER A 67 -1.42 8.72 18.45
N GLU A 68 -2.38 8.53 17.55
CA GLU A 68 -2.64 7.30 16.79
C GLU A 68 -3.16 7.72 15.40
N GLY A 69 -3.13 6.82 14.42
CA GLY A 69 -3.72 7.08 13.11
C GLY A 69 -5.24 7.34 13.16
N ALA A 70 -5.74 8.17 12.23
CA ALA A 70 -7.15 8.55 12.16
C ALA A 70 -8.08 7.34 11.89
N SER A 71 -7.63 6.41 11.07
CA SER A 71 -8.26 5.11 10.78
C SER A 71 -7.27 4.20 10.07
N MET A 72 -7.59 2.91 9.96
CA MET A 72 -6.79 1.98 9.14
C MET A 72 -6.74 2.40 7.67
N GLY A 73 -7.82 2.94 7.11
CA GLY A 73 -7.81 3.43 5.71
C GLY A 73 -6.85 4.59 5.50
N ILE A 74 -6.76 5.54 6.44
CA ILE A 74 -5.75 6.62 6.36
C ILE A 74 -4.35 6.05 6.61
N HIS A 75 -4.19 5.14 7.56
CA HIS A 75 -2.90 4.48 7.83
C HIS A 75 -2.35 3.77 6.58
N GLU A 76 -3.22 3.00 5.93
CA GLU A 76 -2.92 2.26 4.71
C GLU A 76 -2.72 3.16 3.51
N SER A 77 -3.41 4.29 3.44
CA SER A 77 -3.13 5.27 2.40
C SER A 77 -1.69 5.76 2.45
N GLN A 78 -1.04 5.80 3.61
CA GLN A 78 0.35 6.23 3.70
C GLN A 78 1.31 5.13 3.28
N SER A 79 1.10 3.87 3.68
CA SER A 79 1.91 2.75 3.19
C SER A 79 1.81 2.61 1.67
N LEU A 80 0.60 2.60 1.13
CA LEU A 80 0.35 2.49 -0.31
C LEU A 80 0.77 3.75 -1.08
N PHE A 81 0.76 4.93 -0.46
CA PHE A 81 1.34 6.12 -1.10
C PHE A 81 2.84 5.91 -1.34
N TYR A 82 3.59 5.51 -0.32
CA TYR A 82 5.02 5.29 -0.47
C TYR A 82 5.32 4.08 -1.36
N GLU A 83 4.59 2.98 -1.25
CA GLU A 83 4.85 1.76 -2.01
C GLU A 83 4.36 1.85 -3.46
N ILE A 84 3.07 2.12 -3.65
CA ILE A 84 2.38 1.99 -4.93
C ILE A 84 2.45 3.28 -5.74
N ILE A 85 2.20 4.42 -5.09
CA ILE A 85 2.20 5.71 -5.79
C ILE A 85 3.63 6.17 -6.09
N LEU A 86 4.51 6.10 -5.10
CA LEU A 86 5.91 6.53 -5.22
C LEU A 86 6.83 5.38 -5.67
N GLY A 87 7.03 4.36 -4.82
CA GLY A 87 8.03 3.31 -4.97
C GLY A 87 7.84 2.42 -6.20
N SER A 88 6.61 2.32 -6.71
CA SER A 88 6.28 1.57 -7.92
C SER A 88 6.13 2.46 -9.15
N SER A 89 6.48 3.75 -9.09
CA SER A 89 6.44 4.66 -10.23
C SER A 89 7.71 4.63 -11.07
N PHE A 90 7.59 4.90 -12.37
CA PHE A 90 8.75 5.00 -13.25
C PHE A 90 9.70 6.14 -12.83
N ALA A 91 9.14 7.26 -12.37
CA ALA A 91 9.93 8.42 -11.94
C ALA A 91 10.82 8.08 -10.73
N PHE A 92 10.31 7.32 -9.75
CA PHE A 92 11.09 6.89 -8.59
C PHE A 92 12.28 6.04 -9.03
N TRP A 93 12.08 5.11 -9.96
CA TRP A 93 13.17 4.24 -10.40
C TRP A 93 14.22 4.94 -11.28
N LYS A 94 13.97 6.15 -11.79
CA LYS A 94 15.00 6.93 -12.52
C LYS A 94 16.23 7.25 -11.67
N SER A 95 16.05 7.51 -10.37
CA SER A 95 17.16 7.74 -9.44
C SER A 95 17.65 6.45 -8.77
N ASN A 96 16.74 5.56 -8.38
CA ASN A 96 17.08 4.42 -7.53
C ASN A 96 17.57 3.17 -8.31
N TYR A 97 17.24 3.03 -9.59
CA TYR A 97 17.52 1.78 -10.33
C TYR A 97 19.02 1.51 -10.49
N LYS A 98 19.82 2.56 -10.66
CA LYS A 98 21.27 2.42 -10.79
C LYS A 98 21.89 1.78 -9.54
N ASP A 99 21.43 2.20 -8.36
CA ASP A 99 21.93 1.68 -7.09
C ASP A 99 21.45 0.25 -6.86
N LEU A 100 20.19 -0.06 -7.17
CA LEU A 100 19.68 -1.43 -7.14
C LEU A 100 20.51 -2.35 -8.04
N ALA A 101 20.71 -1.97 -9.30
CA ALA A 101 21.48 -2.75 -10.26
C ALA A 101 22.94 -2.94 -9.82
N LEU A 102 23.55 -1.93 -9.21
CA LEU A 102 24.92 -2.03 -8.66
C LEU A 102 25.00 -3.00 -7.48
N LEU A 103 24.04 -2.95 -6.57
CA LEU A 103 24.01 -3.78 -5.36
C LEU A 103 23.70 -5.26 -5.63
N SER A 104 23.07 -5.55 -6.76
CA SER A 104 22.58 -6.89 -7.12
C SER A 104 23.31 -7.52 -8.30
N LYS A 105 24.48 -6.98 -8.67
CA LYS A 105 25.27 -7.52 -9.79
C LYS A 105 25.54 -9.02 -9.65
N PRO A 106 25.40 -9.80 -10.74
CA PRO A 106 25.16 -9.36 -12.12
C PRO A 106 23.66 -9.34 -12.53
N ALA A 107 22.71 -9.48 -11.59
CA ALA A 107 21.32 -9.84 -11.90
C ALA A 107 20.58 -8.88 -12.86
N PHE A 108 20.93 -7.58 -12.86
CA PHE A 108 20.29 -6.56 -13.72
C PHE A 108 21.26 -5.89 -14.70
N ASP A 109 22.45 -6.43 -14.93
CA ASP A 109 23.46 -5.80 -15.81
C ASP A 109 22.93 -5.59 -17.26
N ASP A 110 22.10 -6.52 -17.75
CA ASP A 110 21.50 -6.49 -19.09
C ASP A 110 20.01 -6.05 -19.10
N VAL A 111 19.51 -5.50 -17.99
CA VAL A 111 18.10 -5.09 -17.86
C VAL A 111 18.00 -3.56 -17.95
N SER A 112 17.19 -3.06 -18.89
CA SER A 112 16.92 -1.62 -18.99
C SER A 112 15.97 -1.16 -17.88
N LEU A 113 15.99 0.13 -17.53
CA LEU A 113 15.04 0.70 -16.57
C LEU A 113 13.57 0.52 -17.04
N GLU A 114 13.31 0.63 -18.34
CA GLU A 114 11.97 0.39 -18.90
C GLU A 114 11.53 -1.05 -18.70
N ASP A 115 12.39 -2.02 -19.03
CA ASP A 115 12.07 -3.44 -18.84
C ASP A 115 11.90 -3.80 -17.37
N PHE A 116 12.76 -3.26 -16.49
CA PHE A 116 12.63 -3.39 -15.05
C PHE A 116 11.26 -2.88 -14.56
N TYR A 117 10.88 -1.65 -14.94
CA TYR A 117 9.60 -1.07 -14.54
C TYR A 117 8.41 -1.88 -15.04
N ARG A 118 8.45 -2.34 -16.29
CA ARG A 118 7.39 -3.17 -16.87
C ARG A 118 7.30 -4.52 -16.16
N ALA A 119 8.43 -5.14 -15.84
CA ALA A 119 8.49 -6.44 -15.15
C ALA A 119 8.00 -6.36 -13.69
N THR A 120 8.24 -5.25 -12.99
CA THR A 120 7.76 -5.05 -11.62
C THR A 120 6.28 -4.69 -11.54
N ASN A 121 5.66 -4.28 -12.65
CA ASN A 121 4.25 -3.88 -12.73
C ASN A 121 3.41 -4.81 -13.62
N ILE A 122 3.84 -6.06 -13.84
CA ILE A 122 3.00 -7.07 -14.51
C ILE A 122 1.74 -7.30 -13.67
N SER A 123 0.61 -7.40 -14.36
CA SER A 123 -0.67 -7.81 -13.79
C SER A 123 -1.04 -9.23 -14.22
N GLU A 124 -1.42 -10.04 -13.24
CA GLU A 124 -1.91 -11.40 -13.42
C GLU A 124 -2.81 -11.81 -12.25
N SER A 125 -3.80 -12.66 -12.52
CA SER A 125 -4.61 -13.23 -11.46
C SER A 125 -3.77 -14.20 -10.62
N SER A 126 -3.73 -13.99 -9.30
CA SER A 126 -3.01 -14.83 -8.36
C SER A 126 -3.88 -15.17 -7.14
N LEU A 127 -3.49 -16.17 -6.35
CA LEU A 127 -4.28 -16.63 -5.21
C LEU A 127 -3.97 -15.85 -3.92
N ILE A 128 -2.72 -15.41 -3.75
CA ILE A 128 -2.23 -14.84 -2.49
C ILE A 128 -2.34 -13.32 -2.53
N ARG A 129 -3.23 -12.75 -1.70
CA ARG A 129 -3.52 -11.30 -1.67
C ARG A 129 -2.27 -10.43 -1.47
N ILE A 130 -1.37 -10.82 -0.58
CA ILE A 130 -0.15 -10.04 -0.27
C ILE A 130 0.89 -10.10 -1.40
N GLU A 131 0.70 -10.98 -2.39
CA GLU A 131 1.54 -11.10 -3.58
C GLU A 131 0.82 -10.61 -4.84
N ALA A 132 -0.44 -10.18 -4.73
CA ALA A 132 -1.25 -9.71 -5.83
C ALA A 132 -0.69 -8.41 -6.41
N ASP A 133 -0.80 -8.24 -7.72
CA ASP A 133 -0.41 -7.01 -8.37
C ASP A 133 -1.41 -5.86 -8.09
N ILE A 134 -0.99 -4.65 -8.45
CA ILE A 134 -1.67 -3.41 -8.10
C ILE A 134 -3.08 -3.33 -8.70
N LEU A 135 -3.31 -3.93 -9.88
CA LEU A 135 -4.60 -3.92 -10.56
C LEU A 135 -5.56 -4.96 -9.98
N THR A 136 -5.06 -6.15 -9.63
CA THR A 136 -5.88 -7.26 -9.13
C THR A 136 -6.09 -7.21 -7.63
N TYR A 137 -5.19 -6.57 -6.87
CA TYR A 137 -5.24 -6.45 -5.42
C TYR A 137 -6.62 -6.00 -4.86
N PRO A 138 -7.29 -4.97 -5.40
CA PRO A 138 -8.62 -4.58 -4.91
C PRO A 138 -9.68 -5.69 -5.04
N LEU A 139 -9.55 -6.60 -6.01
CA LEU A 139 -10.49 -7.72 -6.18
C LEU A 139 -10.39 -8.70 -5.01
N HIS A 140 -9.18 -8.98 -4.50
CA HIS A 140 -8.99 -9.79 -3.30
C HIS A 140 -9.69 -9.18 -2.08
N ILE A 141 -9.71 -7.86 -1.98
CA ILE A 141 -10.40 -7.14 -0.90
C ILE A 141 -11.92 -7.25 -1.07
N MET A 142 -12.44 -7.09 -2.29
CA MET A 142 -13.87 -7.24 -2.58
C MET A 142 -14.38 -8.63 -2.22
N ILE A 143 -13.63 -9.69 -2.56
CA ILE A 143 -13.97 -11.07 -2.20
C ILE A 143 -14.16 -11.21 -0.69
N ARG A 144 -13.20 -10.75 0.11
CA ARG A 144 -13.26 -10.84 1.57
C ARG A 144 -14.42 -10.02 2.14
N TYR A 145 -14.58 -8.79 1.68
CA TYR A 145 -15.67 -7.92 2.13
C TYR A 145 -17.06 -8.53 1.86
N GLU A 146 -17.26 -9.13 0.69
CA GLU A 146 -18.52 -9.79 0.37
C GLU A 146 -18.78 -11.03 1.23
N LEU A 147 -17.74 -11.82 1.49
CA LEU A 147 -17.84 -12.98 2.39
C LEU A 147 -18.12 -12.54 3.84
N GLU A 148 -17.45 -11.50 4.33
CA GLU A 148 -17.72 -10.91 5.65
C GLU A 148 -19.17 -10.44 5.76
N LYS A 149 -19.69 -9.75 4.75
CA LYS A 149 -21.10 -9.32 4.73
C LYS A 149 -22.06 -10.51 4.78
N ALA A 150 -21.79 -11.55 3.98
CA ALA A 150 -22.64 -12.73 3.96
C ALA A 150 -22.66 -13.45 5.32
N LEU A 151 -21.49 -13.60 5.96
CA LEU A 151 -21.37 -14.15 7.32
C LEU A 151 -22.16 -13.31 8.34
N MET A 152 -21.96 -11.98 8.34
CA MET A 152 -22.59 -11.07 9.31
C MET A 152 -24.10 -10.95 9.13
N ASN A 153 -24.60 -11.13 7.90
CA ASN A 153 -26.02 -11.13 7.60
C ASN A 153 -26.69 -12.50 7.85
N GLY A 154 -25.94 -13.54 8.19
CA GLY A 154 -26.45 -14.91 8.30
C GLY A 154 -26.85 -15.52 6.94
N GLU A 155 -26.28 -15.01 5.85
CA GLU A 155 -26.48 -15.51 4.48
C GLU A 155 -25.47 -16.64 4.13
N LEU A 156 -24.38 -16.73 4.91
CA LEU A 156 -23.32 -17.74 4.77
C LEU A 156 -22.99 -18.31 6.14
N GLU A 157 -22.90 -19.64 6.24
CA GLU A 157 -22.40 -20.33 7.42
C GLU A 157 -20.89 -20.55 7.32
N VAL A 158 -20.18 -20.54 8.46
CA VAL A 158 -18.71 -20.74 8.49
C VAL A 158 -18.30 -22.08 7.86
N ALA A 159 -19.15 -23.12 7.99
CA ALA A 159 -18.89 -24.43 7.41
C ALA A 159 -18.80 -24.43 5.87
N ASP A 160 -19.46 -23.47 5.22
CA ASP A 160 -19.51 -23.34 3.75
C ASP A 160 -18.49 -22.32 3.22
N LEU A 161 -17.72 -21.68 4.11
CA LEU A 161 -16.83 -20.57 3.77
C LEU A 161 -15.69 -20.97 2.80
N GLN A 162 -15.21 -22.21 2.89
CA GLN A 162 -14.18 -22.73 2.00
C GLN A 162 -14.65 -22.76 0.53
N GLU A 163 -15.86 -23.28 0.29
CA GLU A 163 -16.43 -23.36 -1.05
C GLU A 163 -16.83 -21.97 -1.55
N ALA A 164 -17.48 -21.16 -0.72
CA ALA A 164 -17.85 -19.79 -1.05
C ALA A 164 -16.63 -18.92 -1.40
N TRP A 165 -15.50 -19.11 -0.72
CA TRP A 165 -14.24 -18.46 -1.05
C TRP A 165 -13.75 -18.85 -2.43
N ALA A 166 -13.70 -20.15 -2.72
CA ALA A 166 -13.21 -20.67 -3.98
C ALA A 166 -14.09 -20.21 -5.16
N ASP A 167 -15.41 -20.20 -4.99
CA ASP A 167 -16.37 -19.68 -5.98
C ASP A 167 -16.19 -18.17 -6.23
N LYS A 168 -15.94 -17.39 -5.18
CA LYS A 168 -15.65 -15.95 -5.33
C LYS A 168 -14.35 -15.72 -6.07
N TYR A 169 -13.27 -16.46 -5.77
CA TYR A 169 -12.01 -16.36 -6.50
C TYR A 169 -12.18 -16.73 -7.98
N GLU A 170 -12.92 -17.80 -8.29
CA GLU A 170 -13.18 -18.19 -9.67
C GLU A 170 -13.99 -17.12 -10.43
N SER A 171 -15.01 -16.55 -9.78
CA SER A 171 -15.83 -15.48 -10.37
C SER A 171 -15.05 -14.17 -10.62
N TYR A 172 -14.21 -13.76 -9.67
CA TYR A 172 -13.51 -12.47 -9.72
C TYR A 172 -12.18 -12.53 -10.47
N LEU A 173 -11.43 -13.61 -10.32
CA LEU A 173 -10.05 -13.76 -10.79
C LEU A 173 -9.88 -14.91 -11.78
N GLY A 174 -10.92 -15.72 -12.05
CA GLY A 174 -10.86 -16.81 -13.02
C GLY A 174 -9.98 -17.99 -12.59
N ILE A 175 -9.57 -18.03 -11.31
CA ILE A 175 -8.69 -19.05 -10.73
C ILE A 175 -9.27 -19.57 -9.43
N ARG A 176 -8.89 -20.79 -9.04
CA ARG A 176 -9.43 -21.47 -7.86
C ARG A 176 -8.30 -22.05 -7.01
N PRO A 177 -8.31 -21.86 -5.68
CA PRO A 177 -7.30 -22.48 -4.81
C PRO A 177 -7.47 -24.00 -4.77
N GLU A 178 -6.36 -24.73 -4.85
CA GLU A 178 -6.34 -26.20 -4.69
C GLU A 178 -6.29 -26.64 -3.22
N LYS A 179 -5.83 -25.75 -2.34
CA LYS A 179 -5.62 -26.01 -0.91
C LYS A 179 -6.07 -24.81 -0.09
N ASP A 180 -6.52 -25.07 1.13
CA ASP A 180 -7.02 -24.02 2.02
C ASP A 180 -5.93 -23.03 2.45
N SER A 181 -4.67 -23.47 2.50
CA SER A 181 -3.51 -22.61 2.78
C SER A 181 -3.30 -21.51 1.74
N GLU A 182 -3.76 -21.74 0.51
CA GLU A 182 -3.72 -20.77 -0.59
C GLU A 182 -5.11 -20.14 -0.82
N GLY A 183 -6.13 -20.64 -0.11
CA GLY A 183 -7.51 -20.19 -0.13
C GLY A 183 -7.88 -19.45 1.15
N VAL A 184 -8.95 -19.92 1.81
CA VAL A 184 -9.57 -19.27 2.98
C VAL A 184 -8.64 -19.09 4.19
N LEU A 185 -7.56 -19.88 4.30
CA LEU A 185 -6.60 -19.81 5.42
C LEU A 185 -5.36 -18.95 5.11
N GLN A 186 -5.31 -18.27 3.95
CA GLN A 186 -4.12 -17.50 3.55
C GLN A 186 -3.86 -16.25 4.42
N ASP A 187 -4.88 -15.72 5.09
CA ASP A 187 -4.82 -14.49 5.88
C ASP A 187 -5.15 -14.76 7.36
N ILE A 188 -4.47 -14.04 8.25
CA ILE A 188 -4.62 -14.18 9.71
C ILE A 188 -5.82 -13.41 10.28
N HIS A 189 -6.34 -12.41 9.56
CA HIS A 189 -7.28 -11.41 10.06
C HIS A 189 -8.51 -12.01 10.74
N TRP A 190 -9.20 -12.96 10.10
CA TRP A 190 -10.40 -13.58 10.67
C TRP A 190 -10.09 -14.42 11.92
N ALA A 191 -8.91 -15.04 11.99
CA ALA A 191 -8.46 -15.73 13.20
C ALA A 191 -8.11 -14.74 14.33
N GLY A 192 -7.64 -13.54 13.99
CA GLY A 192 -7.40 -12.42 14.91
C GLY A 192 -8.66 -11.68 15.34
N GLY A 193 -9.80 -11.89 14.67
CA GLY A 193 -11.07 -11.20 14.94
C GLY A 193 -11.26 -9.89 14.16
N ASP A 194 -10.41 -9.60 13.18
CA ASP A 194 -10.37 -8.35 12.41
C ASP A 194 -11.40 -8.32 11.27
N PHE A 195 -12.69 -8.49 11.61
CA PHE A 195 -13.79 -8.38 10.65
C PHE A 195 -14.09 -6.91 10.30
N GLY A 196 -14.33 -6.63 9.02
CA GLY A 196 -14.51 -5.26 8.52
C GLY A 196 -13.19 -4.50 8.35
N TYR A 197 -12.05 -5.18 8.54
CA TYR A 197 -10.72 -4.60 8.37
C TYR A 197 -10.33 -4.53 6.89
N PHE A 198 -10.56 -5.59 6.10
CA PHE A 198 -10.09 -5.66 4.71
C PHE A 198 -10.50 -4.47 3.82
N PRO A 199 -11.72 -3.90 3.91
CA PRO A 199 -12.09 -2.71 3.14
C PRO A 199 -11.15 -1.52 3.32
N SER A 200 -10.44 -1.44 4.45
CA SER A 200 -9.44 -0.39 4.69
C SER A 200 -8.30 -0.42 3.69
N TYR A 201 -7.92 -1.60 3.16
CA TYR A 201 -6.90 -1.75 2.13
C TYR A 201 -7.27 -1.06 0.82
N ALA A 202 -8.48 -1.34 0.31
CA ALA A 202 -8.98 -0.69 -0.91
C ALA A 202 -9.20 0.81 -0.70
N LEU A 203 -9.73 1.21 0.46
CA LEU A 203 -9.87 2.63 0.81
C LEU A 203 -8.52 3.34 0.87
N GLY A 204 -7.49 2.70 1.43
CA GLY A 204 -6.13 3.22 1.49
C GLY A 204 -5.62 3.60 0.12
N LEU A 205 -5.78 2.70 -0.87
CA LEU A 205 -5.33 2.96 -2.23
C LEU A 205 -6.09 4.14 -2.88
N ILE A 206 -7.40 4.24 -2.66
CA ILE A 206 -8.22 5.36 -3.18
C ILE A 206 -7.77 6.69 -2.54
N TYR A 207 -7.63 6.72 -1.21
CA TYR A 207 -7.14 7.91 -0.50
C TYR A 207 -5.75 8.31 -1.01
N ALA A 208 -4.83 7.35 -1.15
CA ALA A 208 -3.47 7.60 -1.62
C ALA A 208 -3.45 8.23 -3.02
N SER A 209 -4.24 7.69 -3.96
CA SER A 209 -4.37 8.26 -5.31
C SER A 209 -5.00 9.65 -5.31
N GLN A 210 -5.99 9.90 -4.45
CA GLN A 210 -6.64 11.20 -4.33
C GLN A 210 -5.70 12.25 -3.71
N PHE A 211 -4.95 11.90 -2.66
CA PHE A 211 -3.89 12.76 -2.10
C PHE A 211 -2.82 13.07 -3.14
N PHE A 212 -2.40 12.07 -3.91
CA PHE A 212 -1.42 12.25 -4.97
C PHE A 212 -1.90 13.17 -6.08
N HIS A 213 -3.17 13.07 -6.46
CA HIS A 213 -3.77 13.97 -7.44
C HIS A 213 -3.71 15.42 -6.97
N THR A 214 -4.13 15.72 -5.73
CA THR A 214 -4.04 17.08 -5.18
C THR A 214 -2.59 17.53 -5.06
N MET A 215 -1.68 16.66 -4.60
CA MET A 215 -0.26 16.96 -4.49
C MET A 215 0.35 17.37 -5.85
N LYS A 216 -0.03 16.69 -6.95
CA LYS A 216 0.39 17.06 -8.32
C LYS A 216 -0.04 18.49 -8.72
N GLN A 217 -1.15 18.98 -8.19
CA GLN A 217 -1.63 20.34 -8.46
C GLN A 217 -0.90 21.39 -7.62
N GLU A 218 -0.52 21.04 -6.39
CA GLU A 218 0.07 21.97 -5.43
C GLU A 218 1.60 22.04 -5.48
N ILE A 219 2.28 20.97 -5.88
CA ILE A 219 3.74 20.89 -6.00
C ILE A 219 4.14 21.02 -7.48
N PRO A 220 4.67 22.17 -7.92
CA PRO A 220 5.18 22.33 -9.28
C PRO A 220 6.34 21.36 -9.53
N ASN A 221 6.32 20.67 -10.67
CA ASN A 221 7.35 19.69 -11.05
C ASN A 221 7.47 18.47 -10.12
N LEU A 222 6.36 17.99 -9.53
CA LEU A 222 6.37 16.80 -8.67
C LEU A 222 7.10 15.59 -9.29
N ASP A 223 6.99 15.37 -10.60
CA ASP A 223 7.71 14.27 -11.27
C ASP A 223 9.25 14.39 -11.16
N GLN A 224 9.77 15.61 -11.12
CA GLN A 224 11.20 15.86 -10.91
C GLN A 224 11.58 15.59 -9.45
N VAL A 225 10.73 15.98 -8.50
CA VAL A 225 10.90 15.69 -7.06
C VAL A 225 10.91 14.17 -6.82
N ILE A 226 9.99 13.44 -7.44
CA ILE A 226 9.96 11.97 -7.34
C ILE A 226 11.24 11.36 -7.93
N ALA A 227 11.79 11.96 -8.99
CA ALA A 227 13.03 11.51 -9.61
C ALA A 227 14.30 12.02 -8.91
N SER A 228 14.21 12.85 -7.85
CA SER A 228 15.37 13.58 -7.31
C SER A 228 16.05 12.99 -6.09
N ASP A 229 15.74 11.76 -5.67
CA ASP A 229 16.25 11.06 -4.46
C ASP A 229 15.96 11.74 -3.09
N ASP A 230 15.73 13.05 -3.09
CA ASP A 230 15.20 13.84 -1.99
C ASP A 230 13.67 13.92 -2.06
N TYR A 231 13.01 13.21 -1.15
CA TYR A 231 11.55 13.16 -1.03
C TYR A 231 11.02 14.08 0.09
N THR A 232 11.83 15.03 0.56
CA THR A 232 11.49 15.90 1.69
C THR A 232 10.21 16.69 1.43
N GLU A 233 10.06 17.26 0.24
CA GLU A 233 8.88 18.07 -0.12
C GLU A 233 7.58 17.24 -0.09
N ILE A 234 7.62 16.00 -0.58
CA ILE A 234 6.51 15.05 -0.53
C ILE A 234 6.14 14.73 0.92
N ARG A 235 7.14 14.39 1.75
CA ARG A 235 6.93 14.08 3.16
C ARG A 235 6.36 15.29 3.91
N GLU A 236 6.87 16.48 3.68
CA GLU A 236 6.39 17.71 4.33
C GLU A 236 4.95 18.04 3.94
N TRP A 237 4.59 17.84 2.66
CA TRP A 237 3.22 17.99 2.20
C TRP A 237 2.27 17.00 2.89
N LEU A 238 2.63 15.72 2.94
CA LEU A 238 1.84 14.71 3.66
C LEU A 238 1.77 14.99 5.15
N THR A 239 2.87 15.44 5.77
CA THR A 239 2.87 15.80 7.19
C THR A 239 1.93 16.95 7.49
N LYS A 240 1.96 18.00 6.66
CA LYS A 240 1.08 19.17 6.80
C LYS A 240 -0.39 18.81 6.56
N ASN A 241 -0.70 17.99 5.57
CA ASN A 241 -2.09 17.78 5.18
C ASN A 241 -2.73 16.53 5.82
N VAL A 242 -1.93 15.58 6.28
CA VAL A 242 -2.40 14.28 6.79
C VAL A 242 -1.77 13.93 8.13
N HIS A 243 -0.44 13.85 8.22
CA HIS A 243 0.22 13.20 9.36
C HIS A 243 0.01 13.93 10.69
N GLN A 244 0.17 15.25 10.71
CA GLN A 244 0.19 16.02 11.96
C GLN A 244 -1.08 15.85 12.81
N TYR A 245 -2.20 15.46 12.20
CA TYR A 245 -3.48 15.36 12.88
C TYR A 245 -3.60 14.13 13.79
N GLY A 246 -2.84 13.05 13.58
CA GLY A 246 -3.09 11.78 14.25
C GLY A 246 -4.59 11.44 14.19
N LYS A 247 -5.22 11.26 15.36
CA LYS A 247 -6.66 10.96 15.51
C LYS A 247 -7.52 12.18 15.81
N LEU A 248 -6.99 13.40 15.67
CA LEU A 248 -7.70 14.65 15.95
C LEU A 248 -8.88 14.90 14.99
N LYS A 249 -8.77 14.42 13.75
CA LYS A 249 -9.78 14.59 12.69
C LYS A 249 -10.34 13.23 12.25
N LYS A 250 -11.59 13.22 11.78
CA LYS A 250 -12.14 12.05 11.11
C LYS A 250 -11.49 11.86 9.73
N PRO A 251 -11.39 10.62 9.22
CA PRO A 251 -10.79 10.33 7.91
C PRO A 251 -11.34 11.19 6.76
N LEU A 252 -12.67 11.32 6.67
CA LEU A 252 -13.31 12.10 5.61
C LEU A 252 -13.11 13.62 5.78
N GLU A 253 -12.88 14.11 7.01
CA GLU A 253 -12.51 15.50 7.25
C GLU A 253 -11.08 15.76 6.77
N ILE A 254 -10.14 14.85 7.07
CA ILE A 254 -8.76 14.95 6.54
C ILE A 254 -8.78 14.98 5.01
N LEU A 255 -9.55 14.07 4.38
CA LEU A 255 -9.67 14.02 2.94
C LEU A 255 -10.27 15.31 2.35
N GLN A 256 -11.39 15.78 2.90
CA GLN A 256 -12.09 16.97 2.42
C GLN A 256 -11.23 18.24 2.59
N ASP A 257 -10.55 18.38 3.74
CA ASP A 257 -9.68 19.54 4.00
C ASP A 257 -8.43 19.53 3.11
N THR A 258 -7.91 18.34 2.80
CA THR A 258 -6.70 18.19 1.98
C THR A 258 -7.00 18.35 0.49
N THR A 259 -8.08 17.73 0.01
CA THR A 259 -8.33 17.52 -1.44
C THR A 259 -9.44 18.39 -1.99
N GLY A 260 -10.26 19.00 -1.11
CA GLY A 260 -11.38 19.85 -1.50
C GLY A 260 -12.65 19.10 -1.90
N GLU A 261 -12.66 17.75 -1.86
CA GLU A 261 -13.81 16.94 -2.23
C GLU A 261 -13.95 15.66 -1.37
N SER A 262 -15.08 14.96 -1.54
CA SER A 262 -15.34 13.66 -0.92
C SER A 262 -14.50 12.55 -1.55
N LEU A 263 -14.57 11.33 -1.00
CA LEU A 263 -13.89 10.16 -1.57
C LEU A 263 -14.25 9.97 -3.05
N ASN A 264 -13.22 9.96 -3.91
CA ASN A 264 -13.38 9.87 -5.34
C ASN A 264 -12.45 8.77 -5.92
N PRO A 265 -13.00 7.62 -6.36
CA PRO A 265 -12.21 6.51 -6.90
C PRO A 265 -11.65 6.77 -8.29
N ASP A 266 -12.11 7.80 -9.01
CA ASP A 266 -11.69 8.04 -10.39
C ASP A 266 -10.18 8.34 -10.49
N TYR A 267 -9.59 8.96 -9.47
CA TYR A 267 -8.15 9.21 -9.41
C TYR A 267 -7.32 7.92 -9.37
N LEU A 268 -7.80 6.90 -8.68
CA LEU A 268 -7.17 5.58 -8.72
C LEU A 268 -7.32 4.95 -10.10
N LEU A 269 -8.52 4.99 -10.68
CA LEU A 269 -8.78 4.43 -12.00
C LEU A 269 -7.89 5.08 -13.08
N ASP A 270 -7.72 6.39 -13.03
CA ASP A 270 -6.89 7.12 -13.98
C ASP A 270 -5.40 6.80 -13.80
N LEU A 271 -4.93 6.69 -12.55
CA LEU A 271 -3.56 6.25 -12.25
C LEU A 271 -3.27 4.84 -12.78
N LEU A 272 -4.22 3.91 -12.60
CA LEU A 272 -4.09 2.54 -13.11
C LEU A 272 -4.11 2.52 -14.65
N LYS A 273 -5.03 3.26 -15.29
CA LYS A 273 -5.07 3.36 -16.76
C LYS A 273 -3.75 3.89 -17.33
N GLU A 274 -3.22 4.98 -16.78
CA GLU A 274 -1.95 5.57 -17.21
C GLU A 274 -0.80 4.57 -17.06
N ARG A 275 -0.71 3.92 -15.89
CA ARG A 275 0.33 2.92 -15.59
C ARG A 275 0.27 1.75 -16.56
N TYR A 276 -0.90 1.13 -16.73
CA TYR A 276 -1.02 -0.09 -17.51
C TYR A 276 -1.05 0.16 -19.03
N ALA A 277 -1.44 1.36 -19.48
CA ALA A 277 -1.23 1.78 -20.86
C ALA A 277 0.26 1.79 -21.21
N PHE A 278 1.12 2.29 -20.31
CA PHE A 278 2.58 2.22 -20.48
C PHE A 278 3.09 0.78 -20.42
N VAL A 279 2.73 0.03 -19.38
CA VAL A 279 3.28 -1.33 -19.13
C VAL A 279 2.98 -2.29 -20.30
N TYR A 280 1.74 -2.28 -20.78
CA TYR A 280 1.26 -3.17 -21.83
C TYR A 280 1.27 -2.55 -23.22
N LYS A 281 1.73 -1.31 -23.38
CA LYS A 281 1.76 -0.58 -24.65
C LYS A 281 0.39 -0.55 -25.33
N LEU A 282 -0.64 -0.29 -24.53
CA LEU A 282 -2.02 -0.20 -25.01
C LEU A 282 -2.16 1.09 -25.84
N GLU A 283 -2.83 1.01 -26.98
CA GLU A 283 -3.17 2.21 -27.76
C GLU A 283 -4.20 3.04 -26.98
N SER A 284 -3.90 4.34 -26.81
CA SER A 284 -4.76 5.32 -26.14
C SER A 284 -5.86 5.85 -27.06
#